data_AF-A0A3D1M8W1-F1
#
_entry.id   AF-A0A3D1M8W1-F1
#
_cell.length_a   1.000
_cell.length_b   1.000
_cell.length_c   1.000
_cell.angle_alpha   90.00
_cell.angle_beta   90.00
_cell.angle_gamma   90.00
#
_symmetry.space_group_name_H-M   'P 1'
#
loop_
_entity.id
_entity.type
_entity.pdbx_description
1 polymer ?
#
loop_
_entity_poly.entity_id
_entity_poly.type
_entity_poly.pdbx_seq_one_letter_code
_entity_poly.pdbx_strand_id
1 'polypeptide(L)'
;DTLPRDVAADLMSAEDVMKRGITGVDVVRALAETGFTDLAENVLAMLEQRVIGDYMQTAAILDKNFKVMSGVNTPNDYLGPGTGYRLEGERWEEIKRIPHRINPMDI
;
A
#
# COMPACT_ATOMS: atom_id res chain seq x y z
N ASP A 1 -13.11 7.64 19.17
CA ASP A 1 -13.02 6.51 20.10
C ASP A 1 -11.69 5.80 20.01
N THR A 2 -10.74 6.24 20.83
CA THR A 2 -9.54 5.47 21.18
C THR A 2 -9.28 5.70 22.67
N LEU A 3 -8.74 4.69 23.34
CA LEU A 3 -8.33 4.83 24.75
C LEU A 3 -7.19 5.85 24.89
N PRO A 4 -7.10 6.57 26.02
CA PRO A 4 -5.97 7.47 26.28
C PRO A 4 -4.66 6.68 26.37
N ARG A 5 -3.59 7.24 25.82
CA ARG A 5 -2.22 6.68 25.85
C ARG A 5 -1.34 7.50 26.79
N ASP A 6 -0.33 6.86 27.36
CA ASP A 6 0.74 7.56 28.07
C ASP A 6 1.75 8.10 27.06
N VAL A 7 1.61 9.39 26.74
CA VAL A 7 2.44 10.09 25.76
C VAL A 7 3.92 10.12 26.19
N ALA A 8 4.19 10.24 27.50
CA ALA A 8 5.57 10.30 27.99
C ALA A 8 6.27 8.95 27.78
N ALA A 9 5.60 7.85 28.13
CA ALA A 9 6.11 6.50 27.93
C ALA A 9 6.32 6.18 26.43
N ASP A 10 5.42 6.62 25.55
CA ASP A 10 5.54 6.43 24.12
C ASP A 10 6.74 7.15 23.51
N LEU A 11 6.98 8.41 23.93
CA LEU A 11 8.12 9.19 23.46
C LEU A 11 9.46 8.56 23.91
N MET A 12 9.54 8.09 25.15
CA MET A 12 10.70 7.35 25.65
C MET A 12 10.95 6.06 24.85
N SER A 13 9.88 5.34 24.50
CA SER A 13 9.97 4.11 23.70
C SER A 13 10.42 4.40 22.27
N ALA A 14 9.91 5.47 21.65
CA ALA A 14 10.33 5.89 20.31
C ALA A 14 11.83 6.28 20.28
N GLU A 15 12.33 6.94 21.32
CA GLU A 15 13.75 7.26 21.46
C GLU A 15 14.61 5.99 21.60
N ASP A 16 14.14 5.00 22.37
CA ASP A 16 14.84 3.71 22.53
C ASP A 16 14.95 2.93 21.21
N VAL A 17 13.87 2.90 20.41
CA VAL A 17 13.87 2.30 19.06
C VAL A 17 14.97 2.89 18.20
N MET A 18 15.14 4.21 18.21
CA MET A 18 16.19 4.91 17.47
C MET A 18 17.58 4.60 18.03
N LYS A 19 17.77 4.64 19.35
CA LYS A 19 19.06 4.36 20.02
C LYS A 19 19.55 2.93 19.77
N ARG A 20 18.64 1.97 19.72
CA ARG A 20 18.93 0.57 19.44
C ARG A 20 19.13 0.27 17.95
N GLY A 21 18.88 1.24 17.08
CA GLY A 21 19.00 1.08 15.64
C GLY A 21 18.01 0.07 15.07
N ILE A 22 16.81 -0.02 15.65
CA ILE A 22 15.75 -0.91 15.16
C ILE A 22 15.38 -0.49 13.74
N THR A 23 15.39 -1.46 12.82
CA THR A 23 15.13 -1.24 11.39
C THR A 23 13.83 -1.91 10.96
N GLY A 24 13.44 -1.70 9.70
CA GLY A 24 12.31 -2.43 9.10
C GLY A 24 12.50 -3.95 9.12
N VAL A 25 13.74 -4.46 9.07
CA VAL A 25 14.02 -5.91 9.12
C VAL A 25 13.71 -6.47 10.51
N ASP A 26 13.95 -5.70 11.57
CA ASP A 26 13.59 -6.09 12.93
C ASP A 26 12.08 -6.14 13.12
N VAL A 27 11.35 -5.21 12.48
CA VAL A 27 9.87 -5.23 12.45
C VAL A 27 9.35 -6.46 11.70
N VAL A 28 9.93 -6.80 10.54
CA VAL A 28 9.60 -8.04 9.81
C VAL A 28 9.79 -9.26 10.70
N ARG A 29 10.92 -9.34 11.40
CA ARG A 29 11.21 -10.44 12.32
C ARG A 29 10.18 -10.53 13.45
N ALA A 30 9.87 -9.41 14.11
CA ALA A 30 8.90 -9.39 15.20
C ALA A 30 7.51 -9.84 14.73
N LEU A 31 7.06 -9.43 13.54
CA LEU A 31 5.79 -9.85 12.95
C LEU A 31 5.79 -11.36 12.65
N ALA A 32 6.87 -11.89 12.06
CA ALA A 32 6.99 -13.31 11.76
C ALA A 32 6.99 -14.17 13.04
N GLU A 33 7.74 -13.77 14.07
CA GLU A 33 7.84 -14.47 15.35
C GLU A 33 6.53 -14.45 16.16
N THR A 34 5.68 -13.45 15.93
CA THR A 34 4.38 -13.30 16.61
C THR A 34 3.19 -13.85 15.81
N GLY A 35 3.45 -14.52 14.69
CA GLY A 35 2.42 -15.21 13.89
C GLY A 35 1.72 -14.35 12.84
N PHE A 36 2.17 -13.11 12.61
CA PHE A 36 1.67 -12.23 11.54
C PHE A 36 2.51 -12.40 10.27
N THR A 37 2.68 -13.65 9.81
CA THR A 37 3.56 -14.01 8.69
C THR A 37 3.22 -13.26 7.41
N ASP A 38 1.93 -13.14 7.06
CA ASP A 38 1.49 -12.46 5.84
C ASP A 38 1.88 -10.97 5.87
N LEU A 39 1.78 -10.33 7.05
CA LEU A 39 2.19 -8.93 7.20
C LEU A 39 3.72 -8.79 7.17
N ALA A 40 4.45 -9.76 7.75
CA ALA A 40 5.90 -9.79 7.68
C ALA A 40 6.39 -9.89 6.23
N GLU A 41 5.79 -10.76 5.42
CA GLU A 41 6.07 -10.90 3.99
C GLU A 41 5.79 -9.62 3.22
N ASN A 42 4.64 -8.97 3.48
CA ASN A 42 4.28 -7.71 2.85
C ASN A 42 5.27 -6.58 3.17
N VAL A 43 5.70 -6.46 4.43
CA VAL A 43 6.68 -5.44 4.84
C VAL A 43 8.05 -5.76 4.24
N LEU A 44 8.44 -7.02 4.16
CA LEU A 44 9.68 -7.43 3.53
C LEU A 44 9.69 -7.12 2.02
N ALA A 45 8.61 -7.44 1.31
CA ALA A 45 8.46 -7.17 -0.12
C ALA A 45 8.57 -5.66 -0.44
N MET A 46 8.08 -4.79 0.46
CA MET A 46 8.27 -3.34 0.36
C MET A 46 9.74 -2.92 0.54
N LEU A 47 10.48 -3.56 1.45
CA LEU A 47 11.89 -3.27 1.67
C LEU A 47 12.75 -3.73 0.49
N GLU A 48 12.43 -4.88 -0.12
CA GLU A 48 13.11 -5.42 -1.29
C GLU A 48 13.07 -4.47 -2.50
N GLN A 49 12.05 -3.62 -2.62
CA GLN A 49 11.97 -2.60 -3.68
C GLN A 49 13.16 -1.62 -3.65
N ARG A 50 13.77 -1.39 -2.48
CA ARG A 50 14.97 -0.55 -2.34
C ARG A 50 16.21 -1.20 -2.95
N VAL A 51 16.21 -2.52 -3.06
CA VAL A 51 17.28 -3.29 -3.69
C VAL A 51 17.07 -3.38 -5.20
N ILE A 52 15.82 -3.64 -5.62
CA ILE A 52 15.45 -3.76 -7.03
C ILE A 52 15.56 -2.39 -7.75
N GLY A 53 15.07 -1.34 -7.11
CA GLY A 53 15.13 0.03 -7.64
C GLY A 53 14.08 0.38 -8.70
N ASP A 54 13.27 -0.58 -9.16
CA ASP A 54 12.24 -0.35 -10.19
C ASP A 54 11.23 0.73 -9.78
N TYR A 55 10.89 0.79 -8.50
CA TYR A 55 9.97 1.80 -7.95
C TYR A 55 10.56 3.23 -7.89
N MET A 56 11.82 3.43 -8.30
CA MET A 56 12.42 4.76 -8.43
C MET A 56 12.08 5.42 -9.78
N GLN A 57 11.45 4.69 -10.69
CA GLN A 57 11.01 5.22 -11.98
C GLN A 57 9.84 6.21 -11.81
N THR A 58 9.70 7.10 -12.78
CA THR A 58 8.66 8.15 -12.77
C THR A 58 7.27 7.57 -12.53
N ALA A 59 6.54 8.15 -11.58
CA ALA A 59 5.16 7.77 -11.22
C ALA A 59 4.99 6.30 -10.79
N ALA A 60 6.06 5.65 -10.29
CA ALA A 60 5.98 4.28 -9.85
C ALA A 60 5.08 4.10 -8.60
N ILE A 61 4.21 3.10 -8.67
CA ILE A 61 3.44 2.53 -7.57
C ILE A 61 3.54 1.00 -7.63
N LEU A 62 3.04 0.31 -6.62
CA LEU A 62 3.04 -1.15 -6.54
C LEU A 62 1.61 -1.68 -6.63
N ASP A 63 1.43 -2.77 -7.38
CA ASP A 63 0.18 -3.54 -7.33
C ASP A 63 0.08 -4.40 -6.06
N LYS A 64 -1.03 -5.11 -5.90
CA LYS A 64 -1.28 -6.00 -4.75
C LYS A 64 -0.26 -7.15 -4.58
N ASN A 65 0.57 -7.39 -5.59
CA ASN A 65 1.61 -8.41 -5.60
C ASN A 65 3.02 -7.80 -5.58
N PHE A 66 3.15 -6.51 -5.22
CA PHE A 66 4.39 -5.75 -5.19
C PHE A 66 5.10 -5.64 -6.55
N LYS A 67 4.35 -5.74 -7.65
CA LYS A 67 4.88 -5.43 -8.99
C LYS A 67 4.80 -3.93 -9.26
N VAL A 68 5.88 -3.37 -9.77
CA VAL A 68 5.95 -1.95 -10.11
C VAL A 68 5.10 -1.64 -11.34
N MET A 69 4.22 -0.65 -11.20
CA MET A 69 3.55 0.05 -12.30
C MET A 69 4.07 1.48 -12.32
N SER A 70 4.65 1.93 -13.41
CA SER A 70 5.29 3.25 -13.55
C SER A 70 5.03 3.87 -14.91
N GLY A 71 5.44 5.12 -15.11
CA GLY A 71 5.39 5.74 -16.43
C GLY A 71 6.26 5.05 -17.49
N VAL A 72 7.16 4.15 -17.10
CA VAL A 72 8.00 3.39 -18.03
C VAL A 72 7.25 2.20 -18.63
N ASN A 73 6.57 1.39 -17.80
CA ASN A 73 5.86 0.17 -18.25
C ASN A 73 4.35 0.35 -18.40
N THR A 74 3.79 1.43 -17.85
CA THR A 74 2.40 1.87 -18.01
C THR A 74 2.37 3.34 -18.46
N PRO A 75 2.97 3.66 -19.62
CA PRO A 75 3.00 5.03 -20.13
C PRO A 75 1.58 5.52 -20.44
N ASN A 76 1.35 6.81 -20.22
CA ASN A 76 0.14 7.46 -20.71
C ASN A 76 0.25 7.66 -22.22
N ASP A 77 -0.76 7.21 -22.96
CA ASP A 77 -0.81 7.20 -24.43
C ASP A 77 -1.97 8.04 -24.99
N TYR A 78 -2.41 9.05 -24.25
CA TYR A 78 -3.49 9.94 -24.70
C TYR A 78 -3.13 10.70 -25.99
N LEU A 79 -3.97 10.53 -27.01
CA LEU A 79 -3.94 11.17 -28.33
C LEU A 79 -5.30 11.78 -28.73
N GLY A 80 -6.23 11.92 -27.79
CA GLY A 80 -7.60 12.41 -28.04
C GLY A 80 -8.70 11.46 -27.57
N PRO A 81 -9.99 11.80 -27.79
CA PRO A 81 -11.11 10.97 -27.39
C PRO A 81 -11.00 9.54 -27.94
N GLY A 82 -11.16 8.54 -27.05
CA GLY A 82 -11.05 7.12 -27.41
C GLY A 82 -9.65 6.52 -27.24
N THR A 83 -8.65 7.30 -26.84
CA THR A 83 -7.29 6.86 -26.50
C THR A 83 -6.99 7.15 -25.02
N GLY A 84 -5.84 6.70 -24.51
CA GLY A 84 -5.51 6.87 -23.09
C GLY A 84 -6.19 5.86 -22.18
N TYR A 85 -5.99 6.04 -20.88
CA TYR A 85 -6.70 5.27 -19.85
C TYR A 85 -8.22 5.43 -19.95
N ARG A 86 -8.94 4.31 -19.79
CA ARG A 86 -10.41 4.27 -19.78
C ARG A 86 -10.89 3.50 -18.57
N LEU A 87 -11.95 3.99 -17.95
CA LEU A 87 -12.59 3.33 -16.83
C LEU A 87 -13.54 2.25 -17.36
N GLU A 88 -13.13 1.00 -17.25
CA GLU A 88 -13.88 -0.15 -17.77
C GLU A 88 -13.71 -1.40 -16.89
N GLY A 89 -14.45 -2.46 -17.22
CA GLY A 89 -14.34 -3.76 -16.57
C GLY A 89 -14.61 -3.72 -15.05
N GLU A 90 -13.80 -4.46 -14.30
CA GLU A 90 -13.98 -4.64 -12.85
C GLU A 90 -13.95 -3.33 -12.08
N ARG A 91 -13.04 -2.40 -12.45
CA ARG A 91 -12.92 -1.11 -11.78
C ARG A 91 -14.15 -0.23 -11.97
N TRP A 92 -14.81 -0.31 -13.14
CA TRP A 92 -16.07 0.36 -13.38
C TRP A 92 -17.19 -0.21 -12.52
N GLU A 93 -17.29 -1.54 -12.43
CA GLU A 93 -18.27 -2.20 -11.56
C GLU A 93 -18.04 -1.88 -10.08
N GLU A 94 -16.79 -1.84 -9.64
CA GLU A 94 -16.42 -1.44 -8.29
C GLU A 94 -16.91 -0.03 -7.95
N ILE A 95 -16.66 0.95 -8.82
CA ILE A 95 -17.07 2.34 -8.58
C ILE A 95 -18.60 2.48 -8.54
N LYS A 96 -19.34 1.69 -9.33
CA LYS A 96 -20.82 1.68 -9.27
C LYS A 96 -21.37 1.11 -7.96
N ARG A 97 -20.63 0.24 -7.26
CA ARG A 97 -21.07 -0.40 -6.00
C ARG A 97 -20.86 0.51 -4.79
N ILE A 98 -21.46 1.70 -4.83
CA ILE A 98 -21.47 2.60 -3.66
C ILE A 98 -22.40 2.07 -2.55
N PRO A 99 -22.08 2.24 -1.26
CA PRO A 99 -22.85 1.65 -0.15
C PRO A 99 -24.32 2.06 -0.09
N HIS A 100 -24.66 3.28 -0.53
CA HIS A 100 -26.01 3.83 -0.48
C HIS A 100 -26.80 3.63 -1.79
N ARG A 101 -26.35 2.72 -2.65
CA ARG A 101 -27.05 2.40 -3.88
C ARG A 101 -28.39 1.72 -3.55
N ILE A 102 -29.48 2.37 -3.91
CA ILE A 102 -30.83 1.79 -3.82
C ILE A 102 -31.11 1.06 -5.13
N ASN A 103 -31.54 -0.19 -5.05
CA ASN A 103 -32.01 -0.93 -6.22
C ASN A 103 -33.42 -0.43 -6.59
N PRO A 104 -33.66 0.09 -7.81
CA PRO A 104 -34.97 0.60 -8.20
C PRO A 104 -36.10 -0.43 -8.16
N MET A 105 -35.79 -1.74 -8.17
CA MET A 105 -36.77 -2.81 -8.08
C MET A 105 -37.20 -3.14 -6.64
N ASP A 106 -36.50 -2.60 -5.64
CA ASP A 106 -36.79 -2.82 -4.22
C ASP A 106 -37.73 -1.73 -3.64
N ILE A 107 -38.24 -0.83 -4.49
CA ILE A 107 -39.19 0.25 -4.19
C ILE A 107 -40.47 0.00 -5.01
#